data_AF-A0A7V3F914-F1
#
_entry.id   AF-A0A7V3F914-F1
#
_cell.length_a   1.000
_cell.length_b   1.000
_cell.length_c   1.000
_cell.angle_alpha   90.00
_cell.angle_beta   90.00
_cell.angle_gamma   90.00
#
_symmetry.space_group_name_H-M   'P 1'
#
loop_
_entity.id
_entity.type
_entity.pdbx_description
1 polymer ?
#
loop_
_entity_poly.entity_id
_entity_poly.type
_entity_poly.pdbx_seq_one_letter_code
_entity_poly.pdbx_strand_id
1 'polypeptide(L)'
;MVQIDIPIAFAVGQMLADAASRQLQTRKPEPYYRTLAITNIYTGLFFAPIPIYFLIDYFGWETTYMYDPERVTRFFVPIVLFTLMLAANLGFWLSNWLIGKGRAMVGRGIYILIWLYSLGWIFGNWPRSTRLGTYAEYHTARETMVRAWDVSRDPFFFILIATLIIFAVPLVLLMRHLRREAAY
;
A
#
# COMPACT_ATOMS: atom_id res chain seq x y z
N MET A 1 2.67 -5.06 5.25
CA MET A 1 2.81 -4.77 6.69
C MET A 1 1.82 -3.67 7.02
N VAL A 2 0.78 -3.96 7.82
CA VAL A 2 -0.38 -3.07 7.97
C VAL A 2 0.00 -1.62 8.33
N GLN A 3 1.06 -1.45 9.12
CA GLN A 3 1.57 -0.15 9.57
C GLN A 3 2.07 0.73 8.42
N ILE A 4 2.51 0.15 7.30
CA ILE A 4 2.94 0.87 6.11
C ILE A 4 1.96 0.74 4.95
N ASP A 5 1.14 -0.32 4.88
CA ASP A 5 0.24 -0.50 3.74
C ASP A 5 -0.86 0.54 3.71
N ILE A 6 -1.41 0.92 4.88
CA ILE A 6 -2.43 1.97 4.97
C ILE A 6 -1.86 3.33 4.50
N PRO A 7 -0.69 3.79 5.00
CA PRO A 7 0.00 4.95 4.44
C PRO A 7 0.29 4.83 2.94
N ILE A 8 0.77 3.67 2.46
CA ILE A 8 1.06 3.46 1.04
C ILE A 8 -0.23 3.55 0.20
N ALA A 9 -1.36 3.03 0.68
CA ALA A 9 -2.66 3.18 0.02
C ALA A 9 -2.99 4.65 -0.19
N PHE A 10 -2.81 5.46 0.86
CA PHE A 10 -3.00 6.90 0.81
C PHE A 10 -2.07 7.56 -0.22
N ALA A 11 -0.78 7.22 -0.19
CA ALA A 11 0.21 7.71 -1.15
C ALA A 11 -0.14 7.35 -2.60
N VAL A 12 -0.58 6.12 -2.85
CA VAL A 12 -1.05 5.64 -4.16
C VAL A 12 -2.21 6.50 -4.67
N GLY A 13 -3.21 6.76 -3.82
CA GLY A 13 -4.33 7.63 -4.17
C GLY A 13 -3.87 9.04 -4.55
N GLN A 14 -2.90 9.60 -3.81
CA GLN A 14 -2.30 10.89 -4.14
C GLN A 14 -1.54 10.85 -5.47
N MET A 15 -0.78 9.79 -5.73
CA MET A 15 0.04 9.61 -6.93
C MET A 15 -0.81 9.50 -8.19
N LEU A 16 -1.94 8.78 -8.15
CA LEU A 16 -2.86 8.68 -9.28
C LEU A 16 -3.57 10.01 -9.56
N ALA A 17 -3.97 10.74 -8.52
CA ALA A 17 -4.50 12.11 -8.68
C ALA A 17 -3.44 13.07 -9.25
N ASP A 18 -2.20 13.02 -8.77
CA ASP A 18 -1.09 13.84 -9.28
C ASP A 18 -0.73 13.47 -10.74
N ALA A 19 -0.83 12.19 -11.11
CA ALA A 19 -0.66 11.77 -12.49
C ALA A 19 -1.73 12.36 -13.43
N ALA A 20 -2.95 12.58 -12.93
CA ALA A 20 -4.06 13.22 -13.63
C ALA A 20 -4.18 14.73 -13.35
N SER A 21 -3.13 15.38 -12.83
CA SER A 21 -3.26 16.73 -12.27
C SER A 21 -3.78 17.76 -13.26
N ARG A 22 -3.37 17.68 -14.52
CA ARG A 22 -3.77 18.60 -15.58
C ARG A 22 -5.26 18.47 -15.90
N GLN A 23 -5.78 17.25 -15.97
CA GLN A 23 -7.21 17.04 -16.22
C GLN A 23 -8.04 17.43 -15.00
N LEU A 24 -7.57 17.12 -13.78
CA LEU A 24 -8.25 17.50 -12.55
C LEU A 24 -8.29 19.03 -12.35
N GLN A 25 -7.31 19.78 -12.87
CA GLN A 25 -7.34 21.24 -12.87
C GLN A 25 -8.52 21.83 -13.66
N THR A 26 -9.05 21.11 -14.66
CA THR A 26 -10.22 21.57 -15.44
C THR A 26 -11.50 21.65 -14.61
N ARG A 27 -11.53 21.01 -13.42
CA ARG A 27 -12.70 20.89 -12.54
C ARG A 27 -13.92 20.25 -13.18
N LYS A 28 -13.76 19.60 -14.33
CA LYS A 28 -14.84 18.86 -14.98
C LYS A 28 -15.14 17.56 -14.20
N PRO A 29 -16.41 17.14 -14.11
CA PRO A 29 -16.78 15.94 -13.37
C PRO A 29 -16.22 14.66 -13.99
N GLU A 30 -16.13 14.58 -15.32
CA GLU A 30 -15.68 13.38 -16.02
C GLU A 30 -14.24 12.97 -15.65
N PRO A 31 -13.19 13.82 -15.79
CA PRO A 31 -11.85 13.48 -15.34
C PRO A 31 -11.75 13.10 -13.86
N TYR A 32 -12.56 13.74 -13.02
CA TYR A 32 -12.60 13.44 -11.59
C TYR A 32 -13.09 12.01 -11.33
N TYR A 33 -14.29 11.67 -11.79
CA TYR A 33 -14.87 10.34 -11.55
C TYR A 33 -14.08 9.23 -12.23
N ARG A 34 -13.52 9.51 -13.41
CA ARG A 34 -12.66 8.57 -14.12
C ARG A 34 -11.38 8.25 -13.34
N THR A 35 -10.68 9.27 -12.86
CA THR A 35 -9.43 9.06 -12.09
C THR A 35 -9.72 8.41 -10.75
N LEU A 36 -10.84 8.77 -10.10
CA LEU A 36 -11.31 8.12 -8.88
C LEU A 36 -11.64 6.64 -9.11
N ALA A 37 -12.30 6.31 -10.21
CA ALA A 37 -12.60 4.93 -10.60
C ALA A 37 -11.30 4.14 -10.84
N ILE A 38 -10.34 4.70 -11.58
CA ILE A 38 -9.01 4.08 -11.79
C ILE A 38 -8.31 3.86 -10.44
N THR A 39 -8.39 4.81 -9.52
CA THR A 39 -7.82 4.68 -8.18
C THR A 39 -8.44 3.53 -7.40
N ASN A 40 -9.77 3.41 -7.43
CA ASN A 40 -10.50 2.34 -6.74
C ASN A 40 -10.27 0.97 -7.38
N ILE A 41 -10.24 0.87 -8.72
CA ILE A 41 -9.92 -0.36 -9.45
C ILE A 41 -8.49 -0.78 -9.12
N TYR A 42 -7.53 0.15 -9.17
CA TYR A 42 -6.15 -0.14 -8.82
C TYR A 42 -6.03 -0.66 -7.39
N THR A 43 -6.62 0.09 -6.44
CA THR A 43 -6.56 -0.25 -5.02
C THR A 43 -7.22 -1.60 -4.75
N GLY A 44 -8.41 -1.85 -5.31
CA GLY A 44 -9.16 -3.08 -5.09
C GLY A 44 -8.58 -4.32 -5.76
N LEU A 45 -7.95 -4.20 -6.93
CA LEU A 45 -7.46 -5.36 -7.70
C LEU A 45 -5.96 -5.61 -7.58
N PHE A 46 -5.14 -4.57 -7.45
CA PHE A 46 -3.68 -4.70 -7.54
C PHE A 46 -2.96 -4.36 -6.25
N PHE A 47 -3.59 -3.62 -5.33
CA PHE A 47 -2.97 -3.29 -4.05
C PHE A 47 -3.56 -4.08 -2.89
N ALA A 48 -4.83 -3.89 -2.56
CA ALA A 48 -5.47 -4.45 -1.38
C ALA A 48 -5.41 -5.98 -1.27
N PRO A 49 -5.47 -6.78 -2.35
CA PRO A 49 -5.32 -8.23 -2.23
C PRO A 49 -3.97 -8.67 -1.64
N ILE A 50 -2.91 -7.88 -1.81
CA ILE A 50 -1.56 -8.20 -1.34
C ILE A 50 -1.46 -8.23 0.20
N PRO A 51 -1.73 -7.14 0.94
CA PRO A 51 -1.69 -7.18 2.40
C PRO A 51 -2.76 -8.10 2.98
N ILE A 52 -3.89 -8.30 2.29
CA ILE A 52 -4.92 -9.25 2.73
C ILE A 52 -4.42 -10.69 2.63
N TYR A 53 -3.75 -11.06 1.53
CA TYR A 53 -3.08 -12.35 1.41
C TYR A 53 -2.06 -12.54 2.54
N PHE A 54 -1.17 -11.57 2.75
CA PHE A 54 -0.19 -11.66 3.83
C PHE A 54 -0.82 -11.65 5.23
N LEU A 55 -1.97 -11.02 5.43
CA LEU A 55 -2.69 -11.07 6.71
C LEU A 55 -3.27 -12.44 6.98
N ILE A 56 -3.72 -13.16 5.95
CA ILE A 56 -4.32 -14.49 6.09
C ILE A 56 -3.23 -15.54 6.28
N ASP A 57 -2.23 -15.55 5.40
CA ASP A 57 -1.23 -16.62 5.34
C ASP A 57 0.02 -16.33 6.19
N TYR A 58 0.32 -15.05 6.45
CA TYR A 58 1.53 -14.61 7.16
C TYR A 58 1.22 -13.55 8.23
N PHE A 59 0.12 -13.74 8.97
CA PHE A 59 -0.42 -12.75 9.92
C PHE A 59 0.63 -12.10 10.83
N GLY A 60 1.50 -12.92 11.44
CA GLY A 60 2.56 -12.42 12.33
C GLY A 60 3.53 -11.49 11.62
N TRP A 61 3.99 -11.85 10.42
CA TRP A 61 4.88 -10.99 9.63
C TRP A 61 4.17 -9.69 9.20
N GLU A 62 2.95 -9.83 8.70
CA GLU A 62 2.17 -8.73 8.15
C GLU A 62 1.75 -7.70 9.21
N THR A 63 1.56 -8.15 10.45
CA THR A 63 1.31 -7.27 11.60
C THR A 63 2.59 -6.91 12.36
N THR A 64 3.76 -7.35 11.91
CA THR A 64 5.05 -7.18 12.59
C THR A 64 5.07 -7.73 14.03
N TYR A 65 4.32 -8.80 14.27
CA TYR A 65 4.21 -9.50 15.55
C TYR A 65 3.67 -8.60 16.68
N MET A 66 2.93 -7.55 16.33
CA MET A 66 2.31 -6.63 17.29
C MET A 66 1.03 -7.20 17.89
N TYR A 67 0.37 -8.11 17.18
CA TYR A 67 -0.90 -8.69 17.60
C TYR A 67 -0.80 -10.20 17.69
N ASP A 68 -1.38 -10.74 18.75
CA ASP A 68 -1.59 -12.16 18.92
C ASP A 68 -2.80 -12.59 18.06
N PRO A 69 -2.62 -13.48 17.06
CA PRO A 69 -3.71 -13.88 16.17
C PRO A 69 -4.91 -14.48 16.91
N GLU A 70 -4.71 -15.10 18.07
CA GLU A 70 -5.79 -15.71 18.86
C GLU A 70 -6.70 -14.66 19.53
N ARG A 71 -6.20 -13.43 19.70
CA ARG A 71 -6.91 -12.33 20.37
C ARG A 71 -7.54 -11.35 19.39
N VAL A 72 -7.25 -11.51 18.10
CA VAL A 72 -7.72 -10.60 17.08
C VAL A 72 -9.09 -11.04 16.57
N THR A 73 -10.00 -10.08 16.45
CA THR A 73 -11.35 -10.35 15.96
C THR A 73 -11.33 -10.80 14.50
N ARG A 74 -12.25 -11.70 14.13
CA ARG A 74 -12.48 -12.09 12.72
C ARG A 74 -12.77 -10.93 11.79
N PHE A 75 -13.20 -9.79 12.33
CA PHE A 75 -13.45 -8.57 11.56
C PHE A 75 -12.18 -7.79 11.21
N PHE A 76 -11.00 -8.19 11.70
CA PHE A 76 -9.76 -7.47 11.45
C PHE A 76 -9.42 -7.37 9.95
N VAL A 77 -9.55 -8.47 9.21
CA VAL A 77 -9.31 -8.49 7.75
C VAL A 77 -10.27 -7.54 7.01
N PRO A 78 -11.61 -7.62 7.20
CA PRO A 78 -12.55 -6.63 6.65
C PRO A 78 -12.24 -5.18 7.04
N ILE A 79 -11.86 -4.93 8.29
CA ILE A 79 -11.50 -3.58 8.77
C ILE A 79 -10.26 -3.07 8.05
N VAL A 80 -9.21 -3.89 7.90
CA VAL A 80 -8.01 -3.51 7.15
C VAL A 80 -8.35 -3.24 5.69
N LEU A 81 -9.12 -4.12 5.03
CA LEU A 81 -9.56 -3.91 3.65
C LEU A 81 -10.30 -2.58 3.47
N PHE A 82 -11.28 -2.31 4.35
CA PHE A 82 -12.01 -1.04 4.34
C PHE A 82 -11.08 0.15 4.56
N THR A 83 -10.13 0.03 5.49
CA THR A 83 -9.17 1.09 5.81
C THR A 83 -8.22 1.38 4.65
N LEU A 84 -7.78 0.35 3.91
CA LEU A 84 -6.96 0.52 2.71
C LEU A 84 -7.71 1.28 1.62
N MET A 85 -8.97 0.89 1.36
CA MET A 85 -9.83 1.58 0.38
C MET A 85 -10.09 3.03 0.80
N LEU A 86 -10.45 3.24 2.07
CA LEU A 86 -10.70 4.57 2.61
C LEU A 86 -9.44 5.44 2.50
N ALA A 87 -8.28 4.91 2.89
CA ALA A 87 -7.00 5.63 2.83
C ALA A 87 -6.66 6.05 1.40
N ALA A 88 -6.81 5.16 0.41
CA ALA A 88 -6.60 5.51 -0.99
C ALA A 88 -7.53 6.64 -1.48
N ASN A 89 -8.81 6.60 -1.11
CA ASN A 89 -9.77 7.65 -1.46
C ASN A 89 -9.44 8.98 -0.76
N LEU A 90 -9.07 8.95 0.51
CA LEU A 90 -8.63 10.14 1.26
C LEU A 90 -7.38 10.77 0.64
N GLY A 91 -6.40 9.95 0.24
CA GLY A 91 -5.21 10.39 -0.47
C GLY A 91 -5.55 11.06 -1.79
N PHE A 92 -6.41 10.42 -2.59
CA PHE A 92 -6.92 10.99 -3.84
C PHE A 92 -7.61 12.34 -3.61
N TRP A 93 -8.54 12.44 -2.66
CA TRP A 93 -9.27 13.68 -2.38
C TRP A 93 -8.35 14.80 -1.89
N LEU A 94 -7.39 14.51 -1.02
CA LEU A 94 -6.41 15.49 -0.57
C LEU A 94 -5.58 16.02 -1.75
N SER A 95 -5.07 15.13 -2.60
CA SER A 95 -4.27 15.52 -3.76
C SER A 95 -5.10 16.34 -4.76
N ASN A 96 -6.33 15.92 -5.06
CA ASN A 96 -7.26 16.67 -5.91
C ASN A 96 -7.56 18.07 -5.34
N TRP A 97 -7.76 18.20 -4.03
CA TRP A 97 -7.92 19.48 -3.36
C TRP A 97 -6.67 20.36 -3.50
N LEU A 98 -5.47 19.80 -3.26
CA LEU A 98 -4.20 20.52 -3.40
C LEU A 98 -3.92 20.98 -4.83
N ILE A 99 -4.16 20.10 -5.83
CA ILE A 99 -4.08 20.42 -7.26
C ILE A 99 -5.00 21.60 -7.58
N GLY A 100 -6.23 21.52 -7.08
CA GLY A 100 -7.22 22.56 -7.22
C GLY A 100 -6.85 23.92 -6.61
N LYS A 101 -5.91 23.93 -5.65
CA LYS A 101 -5.35 25.14 -5.01
C LYS A 101 -4.00 25.56 -5.62
N GLY A 102 -3.54 24.91 -6.69
CA GLY A 102 -2.21 25.16 -7.26
C GLY A 102 -1.05 24.67 -6.39
N ARG A 103 -1.32 23.82 -5.38
CA ARG A 103 -0.35 23.31 -4.40
C ARG A 103 0.04 21.85 -4.66
N ALA A 104 0.08 21.43 -5.92
CA ALA A 104 0.40 20.04 -6.29
C ALA A 104 1.74 19.56 -5.70
N MET A 105 2.75 20.44 -5.62
CA MET A 105 4.06 20.12 -5.02
C MET A 105 3.98 19.70 -3.55
N VAL A 106 3.03 20.25 -2.78
CA VAL A 106 2.80 19.82 -1.39
C VAL A 106 2.31 18.37 -1.37
N GLY A 107 1.41 18.01 -2.28
CA GLY A 107 0.91 16.63 -2.42
C GLY A 107 2.05 15.65 -2.73
N ARG A 108 2.99 16.06 -3.59
CA ARG A 108 4.20 15.28 -3.89
C ARG A 108 5.11 15.09 -2.69
N GLY A 109 5.33 16.16 -1.92
CA GLY A 109 6.07 16.08 -0.67
C GLY A 109 5.47 15.06 0.29
N ILE A 110 4.14 15.05 0.45
CA ILE A 110 3.44 14.12 1.36
C ILE A 110 3.67 12.66 0.94
N TYR A 111 3.40 12.28 -0.32
CA TYR A 111 3.57 10.88 -0.70
C TYR A 111 5.05 10.45 -0.68
N ILE A 112 6.00 11.35 -0.98
CA ILE A 112 7.44 11.06 -0.83
C ILE A 112 7.79 10.80 0.63
N LEU A 113 7.31 11.63 1.56
CA LEU A 113 7.52 11.43 2.99
C LEU A 113 6.91 10.11 3.49
N ILE A 114 5.76 9.71 2.95
CA ILE A 114 5.16 8.40 3.25
C ILE A 114 6.08 7.27 2.77
N TRP A 115 6.61 7.33 1.55
CA TRP A 115 7.56 6.33 1.06
C TRP A 115 8.82 6.25 1.93
N LEU A 116 9.37 7.39 2.33
CA LEU A 116 10.52 7.46 3.24
C LEU A 116 10.19 6.87 4.62
N TYR A 117 9.01 7.18 5.16
CA TYR A 117 8.51 6.58 6.40
C TYR A 117 8.40 5.06 6.27
N SER A 118 7.82 4.55 5.18
CA SER A 118 7.68 3.11 4.95
C SER A 118 9.03 2.40 4.86
N LEU A 119 10.00 2.99 4.15
CA LEU A 119 11.38 2.48 4.12
C LEU A 119 12.01 2.51 5.52
N GLY A 120 11.90 3.63 6.22
CA GLY A 120 12.40 3.77 7.59
C GLY A 120 11.79 2.75 8.55
N TRP A 121 10.49 2.45 8.40
CA TRP A 121 9.80 1.43 9.18
C TRP A 121 10.35 0.03 8.91
N ILE A 122 10.50 -0.36 7.64
CA ILE A 122 11.00 -1.68 7.23
C ILE A 122 12.42 -1.91 7.78
N PHE A 123 13.32 -0.95 7.58
CA PHE A 123 14.72 -1.07 8.01
C PHE A 123 14.89 -0.86 9.51
N GLY A 124 14.10 0.02 10.13
CA GLY A 124 14.08 0.20 11.58
C GLY A 124 13.57 -1.04 12.32
N ASN A 125 12.69 -1.82 11.69
CA ASN A 125 12.18 -3.09 12.21
C ASN A 125 12.82 -4.31 11.51
N TRP A 126 14.07 -4.19 11.05
CA TRP A 126 14.72 -5.21 10.21
C TRP A 126 14.51 -6.66 10.66
N PRO A 127 14.71 -7.06 11.93
CA PRO A 127 14.58 -8.46 12.31
C PRO A 127 13.11 -8.90 12.50
N ARG A 128 12.12 -8.00 12.38
CA ARG A 128 10.70 -8.34 12.21
C ARG A 128 10.36 -8.49 10.72
N SER A 129 10.91 -7.61 9.89
CA SER A 129 10.67 -7.57 8.45
C SER A 129 11.29 -8.73 7.68
N THR A 130 12.34 -9.34 8.22
CA THR A 130 13.16 -10.34 7.53
C THR A 130 13.03 -11.75 8.07
N ARG A 131 12.14 -11.98 9.03
CA ARG A 131 11.93 -13.29 9.64
C ARG A 131 10.45 -13.66 9.59
N LEU A 132 10.22 -14.95 9.40
CA LEU A 132 8.92 -15.60 9.35
C LEU A 132 8.83 -16.59 10.51
N GLY A 133 7.65 -16.68 11.10
CA GLY A 133 7.39 -17.46 12.31
C GLY A 133 6.08 -17.02 12.94
N THR A 134 5.78 -17.58 14.11
CA THR A 134 4.59 -17.33 14.89
C THR A 134 4.76 -16.16 15.86
N TYR A 135 3.64 -15.66 16.39
CA TYR A 135 3.66 -14.65 17.46
C TYR A 135 4.43 -15.16 18.69
N ALA A 136 4.20 -16.42 19.10
CA ALA A 136 4.90 -17.02 20.23
C ALA A 136 6.42 -17.08 20.00
N GLU A 137 6.87 -17.63 18.86
CA GLU A 137 8.30 -17.70 18.51
C GLU A 137 8.96 -16.32 18.52
N TYR A 138 8.28 -15.30 18.01
CA TYR A 138 8.82 -13.94 18.02
C TYR A 138 9.11 -13.41 19.44
N HIS A 139 8.24 -13.72 20.42
CA HIS A 139 8.35 -13.23 21.79
C HIS A 139 9.15 -14.14 22.72
N THR A 140 9.31 -15.43 22.40
CA THR A 140 9.96 -16.41 23.29
C THR A 140 11.20 -17.09 22.72
N ALA A 141 11.34 -17.19 21.39
CA ALA A 141 12.40 -17.96 20.73
C ALA A 141 12.74 -17.42 19.33
N ARG A 142 13.13 -16.14 19.23
CA ARG A 142 13.26 -15.43 17.94
C ARG A 142 14.31 -16.04 17.00
N GLU A 143 15.27 -16.77 17.55
CA GLU A 143 16.31 -17.50 16.84
C GLU A 143 15.82 -18.71 16.05
N THR A 144 14.65 -19.26 16.38
CA THR A 144 14.05 -20.39 15.65
C THR A 144 13.32 -19.96 14.39
N MET A 145 13.01 -18.66 14.27
CA MET A 145 12.31 -18.08 13.14
C MET A 145 13.14 -18.19 11.85
N VAL A 146 12.45 -18.50 10.76
CA VAL A 146 13.04 -18.69 9.43
C VAL A 146 13.30 -17.33 8.79
N ARG A 147 14.36 -17.20 7.99
CA ARG A 147 14.61 -15.98 7.22
C ARG A 147 13.62 -15.89 6.06
N ALA A 148 13.11 -14.70 5.77
CA ALA A 148 12.13 -14.49 4.72
C ALA A 148 12.61 -14.89 3.31
N TRP A 149 13.93 -14.95 3.09
CA TRP A 149 14.55 -15.39 1.83
C TRP A 149 14.99 -16.86 1.85
N ASP A 150 14.69 -17.62 2.90
CA ASP A 150 14.96 -19.06 2.96
C ASP A 150 13.87 -19.83 2.22
N VAL A 151 14.04 -19.91 0.89
CA VAL A 151 13.10 -20.56 -0.03
C VAL A 151 13.06 -22.08 0.10
N SER A 152 13.95 -22.69 0.90
CA SER A 152 13.95 -24.14 1.10
C SER A 152 12.76 -24.61 1.95
N ARG A 153 12.18 -23.70 2.75
CA ARG A 153 11.08 -24.00 3.68
C ARG A 153 9.76 -23.37 3.26
N ASP A 154 9.80 -22.21 2.61
CA ASP A 154 8.60 -21.43 2.34
C ASP A 154 8.75 -20.59 1.04
N PRO A 155 7.74 -20.56 0.14
CA PRO A 155 7.77 -19.77 -1.09
C PRO A 155 7.60 -18.25 -0.87
N PHE A 156 7.49 -17.77 0.37
CA PHE A 156 7.24 -16.38 0.75
C PHE A 156 8.05 -15.36 -0.07
N PHE A 157 9.35 -15.59 -0.24
CA PHE A 157 10.20 -14.66 -0.99
C PHE A 157 9.72 -14.46 -2.43
N PHE A 158 9.39 -15.54 -3.15
CA PHE A 158 8.89 -15.46 -4.52
C PHE A 158 7.52 -14.78 -4.59
N ILE A 159 6.65 -15.08 -3.62
CA ILE A 159 5.33 -14.44 -3.51
C ILE A 159 5.48 -12.95 -3.23
N LEU A 160 6.41 -12.55 -2.36
CA LEU A 160 6.71 -11.14 -2.09
C LEU A 160 7.20 -10.43 -3.36
N ILE A 161 8.13 -11.03 -4.12
CA ILE A 161 8.59 -10.44 -5.38
C ILE A 161 7.45 -10.35 -6.40
N ALA A 162 6.63 -11.40 -6.54
CA ALA A 162 5.50 -11.41 -7.46
C ALA A 162 4.47 -10.32 -7.10
N THR A 163 4.15 -10.17 -5.82
CA THR A 163 3.21 -9.14 -5.34
C THR A 163 3.76 -7.73 -5.54
N LEU A 164 5.07 -7.50 -5.34
CA LEU A 164 5.71 -6.21 -5.66
C LEU A 164 5.61 -5.87 -7.16
N ILE A 165 5.71 -6.86 -8.05
CA ILE A 165 5.52 -6.67 -9.50
C ILE A 165 4.05 -6.35 -9.82
N ILE A 166 3.10 -7.12 -9.25
CA ILE A 166 1.65 -6.92 -9.40
C ILE A 166 1.23 -5.54 -8.90
N PHE A 167 1.89 -5.03 -7.87
CA PHE A 167 1.72 -3.66 -7.39
C PHE A 167 2.34 -2.63 -8.35
N ALA A 168 3.64 -2.73 -8.61
CA ALA A 168 4.38 -1.65 -9.26
C ALA A 168 4.04 -1.47 -10.74
N VAL A 169 3.86 -2.58 -11.48
CA VAL A 169 3.67 -2.51 -12.94
C VAL A 169 2.36 -1.82 -13.31
N PRO A 170 1.17 -2.23 -12.80
CA PRO A 170 -0.08 -1.55 -13.10
C PRO A 170 -0.08 -0.09 -12.63
N LEU A 171 0.54 0.22 -11.49
CA LEU A 171 0.65 1.60 -11.00
C LEU A 171 1.37 2.48 -12.02
N VAL A 172 2.55 2.05 -12.47
CA VAL A 172 3.35 2.80 -13.45
C VAL A 172 2.60 2.94 -14.78
N LEU A 173 1.94 1.87 -15.25
CA LEU A 173 1.16 1.89 -16.49
C LEU A 173 -0.02 2.86 -16.40
N LEU A 174 -0.79 2.84 -15.32
CA LEU A 174 -1.92 3.73 -15.10
C LEU A 174 -1.48 5.18 -14.92
N MET A 175 -0.39 5.44 -14.19
CA MET A 175 0.18 6.78 -14.08
C MET A 175 0.63 7.32 -15.44
N ARG A 176 1.26 6.49 -16.28
CA ARG A 176 1.64 6.88 -17.65
C ARG A 176 0.41 7.14 -18.52
N HIS A 177 -0.61 6.30 -18.41
CA HIS A 177 -1.88 6.47 -19.11
C HIS A 177 -2.55 7.81 -18.76
N LEU A 178 -2.73 8.08 -17.47
CA LEU A 178 -3.30 9.34 -16.97
C LEU A 178 -2.49 10.56 -17.41
N ARG A 179 -1.15 10.48 -17.40
CA ARG A 179 -0.31 11.60 -17.85
C ARG A 179 -0.41 11.88 -19.35
N ARG A 180 -0.60 10.84 -20.18
CA ARG A 180 -0.71 10.97 -21.64
C ARG A 180 -2.02 11.61 -22.07
N GLU A 181 -3.11 11.30 -21.39
CA GLU A 181 -4.41 11.92 -21.66
C GLU A 181 -4.42 13.43 -21.43
N ALA A 182 -3.45 13.96 -20.68
CA ALA A 182 -3.30 15.38 -20.45
C ALA A 182 -2.53 16.13 -21.56
N ALA A 183 -2.01 15.39 -22.54
CA ALA A 183 -1.27 15.95 -23.66
C ALA A 183 -2.17 16.21 -24.89
N TYR A 184 -3.42 15.73 -24.85
CA TYR A 184 -4.47 15.95 -25.84
C TYR A 184 -5.55 16.86 -25.26
#